data_AF-A0A6V7WGJ3-F1
#
_entry.id   AF-A0A6V7WGJ3-F1
#
_cell.length_a   1.000
_cell.length_b   1.000
_cell.length_c   1.000
_cell.angle_alpha   90.00
_cell.angle_beta   90.00
_cell.angle_gamma   90.00
#
_symmetry.space_group_name_H-M   'P 1'
#
loop_
_entity.id
_entity.type
_entity.pdbx_description
1 polymer ?
#
loop_
_entity_poly.entity_id
_entity_poly.type
_entity_poly.pdbx_seq_one_letter_code
_entity_poly.pdbx_strand_id
1 'polypeptide(L)'
;MLPLDLSPHLHTDECNFLIRLYKECEQTMPFFKRVILQECDQWKIAAANCLHQERIYRRDTNPKYAKRLVEHRRLPEDRYTPTLKRLKEEGKLNLDEECSCRR
;
A
#
# COMPACT_ATOMS: atom_id res chain seq x y z
N MET A 1 2.63 4.96 17.33
CA MET A 1 2.34 4.40 16.00
C MET A 1 0.82 4.35 15.89
N LEU A 2 0.18 5.20 15.07
CA LEU A 2 -1.29 5.21 14.98
C LEU A 2 -1.78 3.92 14.32
N PRO A 3 -2.94 3.37 14.72
CA PRO A 3 -3.58 2.29 13.99
C PRO A 3 -3.82 2.77 12.56
N LEU A 4 -3.21 2.05 11.64
CA LEU A 4 -3.23 2.35 10.23
C LEU A 4 -4.49 1.71 9.68
N ASP A 5 -5.40 2.53 9.17
CA ASP A 5 -6.60 2.03 8.52
C ASP A 5 -6.14 1.16 7.33
N LEU A 6 -6.48 -0.12 7.33
CA LEU A 6 -6.10 -1.09 6.28
C LEU A 6 -7.23 -1.25 5.26
N SER A 7 -8.14 -0.28 5.20
CA SER A 7 -9.24 -0.28 4.23
C SER A 7 -8.67 0.00 2.83
N PRO A 8 -8.82 -0.94 1.88
CA PRO A 8 -8.13 -0.93 0.58
C PRO A 8 -8.66 0.11 -0.40
N HIS A 9 -9.56 1.00 0.03
CA HIS A 9 -10.12 2.08 -0.78
C HIS A 9 -9.65 3.46 -0.33
N LEU A 10 -8.91 3.55 0.77
CA LEU A 10 -8.45 4.84 1.32
C LEU A 10 -7.07 5.24 0.82
N HIS A 11 -6.34 4.34 0.15
CA HIS A 11 -4.94 4.50 -0.17
C HIS A 11 -4.67 4.46 -1.68
N THR A 12 -3.46 4.87 -2.05
CA THR A 12 -2.90 4.67 -3.39
C THR A 12 -2.87 3.20 -3.78
N ASP A 13 -2.97 2.92 -5.07
CA ASP A 13 -3.03 1.57 -5.64
C ASP A 13 -1.80 0.74 -5.24
N GLU A 14 -0.62 1.36 -5.18
CA GLU A 14 0.63 0.76 -4.72
C GLU A 14 0.53 0.26 -3.28
N CYS A 15 0.03 1.11 -2.37
CA CYS A 15 -0.12 0.72 -0.98
C CYS A 15 -1.25 -0.32 -0.82
N ASN A 16 -2.34 -0.20 -1.57
CA ASN A 16 -3.42 -1.19 -1.59
C ASN A 16 -2.94 -2.56 -2.04
N PHE A 17 -2.02 -2.63 -3.00
CA PHE A 17 -1.39 -3.88 -3.42
C PHE A 17 -0.68 -4.58 -2.25
N LEU A 18 0.12 -3.85 -1.46
CA LEU A 18 0.79 -4.41 -0.27
C LEU A 18 -0.21 -4.83 0.82
N ILE A 19 -1.29 -4.07 1.02
CA ILE A 19 -2.36 -4.42 1.96
C ILE A 19 -3.04 -5.73 1.53
N ARG A 20 -3.26 -5.94 0.23
CA ARG A 20 -3.84 -7.18 -0.30
C ARG A 20 -2.92 -8.37 -0.06
N LEU A 21 -1.63 -8.26 -0.36
CA LEU A 21 -0.65 -9.31 -0.09
C LEU A 21 -0.63 -9.69 1.40
N TYR A 22 -0.71 -8.70 2.30
CA TYR A 22 -0.83 -8.95 3.73
C TYR A 22 -2.10 -9.72 4.09
N LYS A 23 -3.27 -9.28 3.59
CA LYS A 23 -4.56 -9.92 3.86
C LYS A 23 -4.63 -11.34 3.28
N GLU A 24 -4.11 -11.55 2.09
CA GLU A 24 -4.02 -12.88 1.46
C GLU A 24 -3.12 -13.81 2.28
N CYS A 25 -1.97 -13.33 2.75
CA CYS A 25 -1.12 -14.10 3.66
C CYS A 25 -1.86 -14.48 4.94
N GLU A 26 -2.63 -13.56 5.53
CA GLU A 26 -3.40 -13.83 6.74
C GLU A 26 -4.56 -14.82 6.53
N GLN A 27 -5.17 -14.82 5.35
CA GLN A 27 -6.29 -15.71 5.02
C GLN A 27 -5.84 -17.12 4.63
N THR A 28 -4.70 -17.21 3.93
CA THR A 28 -4.19 -18.50 3.41
C THR A 28 -3.45 -19.31 4.48
N MET A 29 -2.79 -18.64 5.44
CA MET A 29 -2.00 -19.32 6.46
C MET A 29 -2.82 -19.70 7.69
N PRO A 30 -2.78 -20.97 8.14
CA PRO A 30 -3.37 -21.34 9.43
C PRO A 30 -2.71 -20.57 10.57
N PHE A 31 -3.50 -20.17 11.58
CA PHE A 31 -3.10 -19.28 12.68
C PHE A 31 -1.74 -19.64 13.30
N PHE A 32 -1.52 -20.93 13.61
CA PHE A 32 -0.28 -21.41 14.20
C PHE A 32 0.94 -21.20 13.28
N LYS A 33 0.82 -21.44 11.97
CA LYS A 33 1.91 -21.20 11.02
C LYS A 33 2.22 -19.71 10.90
N ARG A 34 1.20 -18.85 10.90
CA ARG A 34 1.39 -17.39 10.86
C ARG A 34 2.19 -16.88 12.08
N VAL A 35 1.87 -17.37 13.28
CA VAL A 35 2.56 -16.99 14.52
C VAL A 35 4.02 -17.48 14.53
N ILE A 36 4.28 -18.66 13.99
CA ILE A 36 5.62 -19.28 14.02
C ILE A 36 6.54 -18.73 12.92
N LEU A 37 6.03 -18.55 11.70
CA LEU A 37 6.84 -18.13 10.56
C LEU A 37 7.04 -16.61 10.48
N GLN A 38 6.15 -15.81 11.11
CA GLN A 38 6.13 -14.34 11.01
C GLN A 38 6.17 -13.82 9.56
N GLU A 39 5.85 -14.67 8.58
CA GLU A 39 6.06 -14.38 7.17
C GLU A 39 5.07 -13.33 6.65
N CYS A 40 3.93 -13.17 7.31
CA CYS A 40 2.99 -12.09 7.01
C CYS A 40 3.44 -10.73 7.57
N ASP A 41 4.34 -10.69 8.55
CA ASP A 41 4.80 -9.43 9.14
C ASP A 41 5.64 -8.61 8.15
N GLN A 42 6.34 -9.25 7.21
CA GLN A 42 7.07 -8.55 6.16
C GLN A 42 6.13 -7.67 5.31
N TRP A 43 4.95 -8.20 4.95
CA TRP A 43 3.95 -7.50 4.16
C TRP A 43 3.27 -6.42 4.97
N LYS A 44 3.02 -6.68 6.25
CA LYS A 44 2.50 -5.69 7.20
C LYS A 44 3.43 -4.50 7.36
N ILE A 45 4.73 -4.74 7.52
CA ILE A 45 5.76 -3.70 7.63
C ILE A 45 5.88 -2.95 6.31
N ALA A 46 5.89 -3.64 5.17
CA ALA A 46 5.93 -3.02 3.86
C ALA A 46 4.72 -2.09 3.63
N ALA A 47 3.51 -2.54 3.94
CA ALA A 47 2.29 -1.74 3.87
C ALA A 47 2.38 -0.52 4.80
N ALA A 48 2.84 -0.70 6.04
CA ALA A 48 3.02 0.40 6.99
C ALA A 48 3.99 1.48 6.47
N ASN A 49 5.10 1.06 5.88
CA ASN A 49 6.08 1.96 5.28
C ASN A 49 5.50 2.71 4.07
N CYS A 50 4.73 2.02 3.21
CA CYS A 50 4.10 2.64 2.06
C CYS A 50 3.11 3.73 2.48
N LEU A 51 2.25 3.41 3.44
CA LEU A 51 1.24 4.32 3.96
C LEU A 51 1.84 5.52 4.69
N HIS A 52 3.00 5.34 5.31
CA HIS A 52 3.78 6.46 5.83
C HIS A 52 4.23 7.41 4.71
N GLN A 53 4.79 6.87 3.62
CA GLN A 53 5.20 7.66 2.45
C GLN A 53 4.01 8.35 1.77
N GLU A 54 2.88 7.66 1.62
CA GLU A 54 1.64 8.23 1.13
C GLU A 54 1.18 9.42 1.99
N ARG A 55 1.23 9.28 3.31
CA ARG A 55 0.83 10.34 4.23
C ARG A 55 1.71 11.58 4.09
N ILE A 56 3.03 11.38 3.95
CA ILE A 56 3.98 12.47 3.69
C ILE A 56 3.67 13.10 2.33
N TYR A 57 3.45 12.28 1.30
CA TYR A 57 3.11 12.76 -0.04
C TYR A 57 1.87 13.65 -0.03
N ARG A 58 0.78 13.17 0.56
CA ARG A 58 -0.47 13.95 0.71
C ARG A 58 -0.26 15.22 1.53
N ARG A 59 0.70 15.25 2.46
CA ARG A 59 1.01 16.46 3.23
C ARG A 59 1.79 17.48 2.39
N ASP A 60 2.68 17.00 1.52
CA ASP A 60 3.53 17.83 0.68
C ASP A 60 2.76 18.41 -0.52
N THR A 61 1.82 17.65 -1.08
CA THR A 61 1.05 18.06 -2.26
C THR A 61 -0.21 18.85 -1.95
N ASN A 62 -0.82 18.62 -0.79
CA ASN A 62 -2.12 19.20 -0.49
C ASN A 62 -1.98 20.55 0.22
N PRO A 63 -2.49 21.64 -0.35
CA PRO A 63 -2.39 22.97 0.26
C PRO A 63 -3.09 23.01 1.63
N LYS A 64 -2.41 23.60 2.63
CA LYS A 64 -2.90 23.68 4.03
C LYS A 64 -4.26 24.37 4.19
N TYR A 65 -4.58 25.32 3.31
CA TYR A 65 -5.73 26.22 3.44
C TYR A 65 -6.64 26.26 2.20
N ALA A 66 -6.45 25.36 1.24
CA ALA A 66 -7.32 25.27 0.07
C ALA A 66 -8.07 23.93 0.04
N LYS A 67 -9.15 23.87 -0.73
CA LYS A 67 -9.90 22.62 -0.95
C LYS A 67 -8.92 21.56 -1.47
N ARG A 68 -9.03 20.33 -0.98
CA ARG A 68 -8.23 19.21 -1.47
C ARG A 68 -8.58 19.00 -2.95
N LEU A 69 -7.64 19.30 -3.84
CA LEU A 69 -7.88 19.27 -5.29
C LEU A 69 -7.60 17.89 -5.90
N VAL A 70 -6.74 17.08 -5.27
CA VAL A 70 -6.22 15.85 -5.88
C VAL A 70 -6.47 14.65 -4.98
N GLU A 71 -7.27 13.72 -5.48
CA GLU A 71 -7.31 12.35 -5.00
C GLU A 71 -6.15 11.58 -5.65
N HIS A 72 -5.06 11.40 -4.92
CA HIS A 72 -3.90 10.68 -5.43
C HIS A 72 -4.20 9.19 -5.48
N ARG A 73 -4.55 8.70 -6.68
CA ARG A 73 -4.70 7.25 -6.95
C ARG A 73 -3.36 6.52 -7.00
N ARG A 74 -2.32 7.18 -7.48
CA ARG A 74 -0.96 6.62 -7.61
C ARG A 74 0.00 7.35 -6.67
N LEU A 75 0.89 6.57 -6.05
CA LEU A 75 2.08 7.08 -5.38
C LEU A 75 3.18 7.31 -6.44
N PRO A 76 3.88 8.44 -6.44
CA PRO A 76 4.96 8.65 -7.39
C PRO A 76 6.18 7.79 -7.01
N GLU A 77 6.96 7.39 -8.03
CA GLU A 77 8.03 6.40 -7.89
C GLU A 77 9.20 6.86 -7.00
N ASP A 78 9.41 8.18 -6.90
CA ASP A 78 10.36 8.80 -5.98
C ASP A 78 10.07 8.43 -4.52
N ARG A 79 8.80 8.15 -4.19
CA ARG A 79 8.34 7.79 -2.85
C ARG A 79 8.15 6.30 -2.64
N TYR A 80 8.54 5.47 -3.60
CA TYR A 80 8.47 4.01 -3.45
C TYR A 80 9.40 3.54 -2.35
N THR A 81 8.86 2.70 -1.47
CA THR A 81 9.64 1.98 -0.46
C THR A 81 10.54 0.94 -1.14
N PRO A 82 11.60 0.45 -0.47
CA PRO A 82 12.46 -0.60 -1.04
C PRO A 82 11.68 -1.83 -1.51
N THR A 83 10.62 -2.22 -0.78
CA THR A 83 9.74 -3.32 -1.17
C THR A 83 8.99 -3.03 -2.47
N LEU A 84 8.43 -1.82 -2.63
CA LEU A 84 7.74 -1.44 -3.87
C LEU A 84 8.68 -1.40 -5.07
N LYS A 85 9.92 -0.89 -4.89
CA LYS A 85 10.93 -0.87 -5.94
C LYS A 85 11.25 -2.29 -6.41
N ARG A 86 11.51 -3.21 -5.48
CA ARG A 86 11.74 -4.63 -5.79
C ARG A 86 10.55 -5.28 -6.50
N LEU A 87 9.33 -5.06 -6.02
CA LEU A 87 8.13 -5.62 -6.66
C LEU A 87 7.91 -5.09 -8.08
N LYS A 88 8.26 -3.81 -8.32
CA LYS A 88 8.24 -3.21 -9.64
C LYS A 88 9.29 -3.84 -10.56
N GLU A 89 10.53 -3.99 -10.09
CA GLU A 89 11.62 -4.65 -10.82
C GLU A 89 11.30 -6.11 -11.15
N GLU A 90 10.64 -6.82 -10.23
CA GLU A 90 10.16 -8.20 -10.42
C GLU A 90 8.95 -8.30 -11.36
N GLY A 91 8.38 -7.18 -11.83
CA GLY A 91 7.18 -7.16 -12.68
C GLY A 91 5.90 -7.63 -11.97
N LYS A 92 5.91 -7.67 -10.63
CA LYS A 92 4.76 -8.10 -9.81
C LYS A 92 3.83 -6.95 -9.44
N LEU A 93 4.29 -5.71 -9.57
CA LEU A 93 3.52 -4.50 -9.34
C LEU A 93 2.67 -4.16 -10.59
N ASN A 94 1.79 -5.06 -11.04
CA ASN A 94 0.91 -4.83 -12.20
C ASN A 94 -0.34 -4.05 -11.78
N LEU A 95 -0.19 -2.73 -11.63
CA LEU A 95 -1.29 -1.86 -11.24
C LEU A 95 -2.12 -1.37 -12.43
N ASP A 96 -1.79 -1.78 -13.65
CA ASP A 96 -2.44 -1.34 -14.89
C ASP A 96 -3.60 -2.27 -15.33
N GLU A 97 -3.69 -3.50 -14.80
CA GLU A 97 -4.79 -4.43 -15.10
C GLU A 97 -6.08 -4.16 -14.31
N GLU A 98 -6.03 -3.34 -13.27
CA GLU A 98 -7.18 -3.01 -12.42
C GLU A 98 -7.87 -1.69 -12.78
N CYS A 99 -7.55 -1.11 -13.93
CA CYS A 99 -8.42 -0.09 -14.53
C CYS A 99 -9.59 -0.76 -15.27
N SER A 100 -10.39 -1.55 -14.54
CA SER A 100 -11.79 -1.70 -14.92
C SER A 100 -12.49 -0.40 -14.54
N CYS A 101 -12.42 0.58 -15.46
CA CYS A 101 -13.30 1.73 -15.42
C CYS A 101 -14.74 1.21 -15.27
N ARG A 102 -15.34 1.38 -14.09
CA ARG A 102 -16.80 1.34 -13.99
C ARG A 102 -17.32 2.50 -14.83
N ARG A 103 -17.75 2.15 -16.05
CA ARG A 103 -18.57 2.98 -16.94
C ARG A 103 -19.87 3.38 -16.25
#